data_AF-A0A7Y7H788-F1
#
_entry.id   AF-A0A7Y7H788-F1
#
_cell.length_a   1.000
_cell.length_b   1.000
_cell.length_c   1.000
_cell.angle_alpha   90.00
_cell.angle_beta   90.00
_cell.angle_gamma   90.00
#
_symmetry.space_group_name_H-M   'P 1'
#
loop_
_entity.id
_entity.type
_entity.pdbx_description
1 polymer ?
#
loop_
_entity_poly.entity_id
_entity_poly.type
_entity_poly.pdbx_seq_one_letter_code
_entity_poly.pdbx_strand_id
1 'polypeptide(L)'
;MNEILKQKAAGIKLLLTDNDGVLTDAGVYYNHDGELLKKFSMRDGMGVERLRKFADVNTGIITGENSPSLIKRAEKLHITELHLGTKDKVAAFKEICGRLELQPTEVAFIGDDYNDLEVMKLAGLTASPADALPHVKAQVDFVSSLNGGDGCFREFAELIIEAKNEKYLSGKRNGTITLQNGRIIGKGQPSYIIAEIGINHNGSLDICKKLIDEAVAAKADAVKFQKRTPEICVPRDQWEIMRDTPWGRITYIDYKRKTEFGIAEYATIDQYCKKVGIDWFVSAWDSPSVDFMEQFDTILYKLASASLTDFALIQRILETGKPLMLSTGMSTMKEIETTMDYINAFDENYPLFIAHSTSAYPCPPHELNLKMIQTLENKYPGIPIGYSGHETGLATTVGAVAMGATFVERHFTLDRAMWGSDHAASVEPQGLQRLVRDIRDVETAAGDGEKRVYESELAPMKRLRVNISDEYKEKPSVKL
;
A
#
# COMPACT_ATOMS: atom_id res chain seq x y z
N MET A 1 2.39 21.19 12.20
CA MET A 1 3.79 21.27 12.65
C MET A 1 4.32 22.69 12.41
N ASN A 2 5.02 23.30 13.38
CA ASN A 2 5.68 24.61 13.18
C ASN A 2 6.92 24.43 12.27
N GLU A 3 7.25 25.41 11.43
CA GLU A 3 8.36 25.35 10.46
C GLU A 3 9.72 25.01 11.10
N ILE A 4 9.98 25.53 12.30
CA ILE A 4 11.22 25.23 13.03
C ILE A 4 11.31 23.73 13.36
N LEU A 5 10.19 23.11 13.76
CA LEU A 5 10.14 21.68 14.09
C LEU A 5 10.34 20.82 12.85
N LYS A 6 9.74 21.21 11.71
CA LYS A 6 9.93 20.54 10.41
C LYS A 6 11.39 20.59 9.97
N GLN A 7 12.04 21.74 10.08
CA GLN A 7 13.45 21.90 9.72
C GLN A 7 14.39 21.03 10.58
N LYS A 8 14.17 21.00 11.90
CA LYS A 8 14.93 20.12 12.81
C LYS A 8 14.75 18.65 12.41
N ALA A 9 13.50 18.22 12.21
CA ALA A 9 13.16 16.84 11.87
C ALA A 9 13.72 16.38 10.51
N ALA A 10 13.75 17.26 9.51
CA ALA A 10 14.30 16.95 8.20
C ALA A 10 15.80 16.60 8.21
N GLY A 11 16.55 17.14 9.19
CA GLY A 11 18.00 16.92 9.33
C GLY A 11 18.40 15.65 10.09
N ILE A 12 17.44 14.90 10.65
CA ILE A 12 17.75 13.77 11.54
C ILE A 12 18.27 12.56 10.75
N LYS A 13 19.32 11.92 11.27
CA LYS A 13 19.94 10.69 10.74
C LYS A 13 19.93 9.55 11.77
N LEU A 14 19.77 9.87 13.05
CA LEU A 14 19.73 8.91 14.15
C LEU A 14 18.66 9.33 15.16
N LEU A 15 17.77 8.42 15.55
CA LEU A 15 16.86 8.60 16.69
C LEU A 15 17.30 7.72 17.85
N LEU A 16 17.75 8.34 18.93
CA LEU A 16 18.07 7.70 20.20
C LEU A 16 16.87 7.76 21.15
N THR A 17 16.71 6.75 22.00
CA THR A 17 15.61 6.70 22.96
C THR A 17 16.07 6.12 24.30
N ASP A 18 15.43 6.55 25.38
CA ASP A 18 15.36 5.68 26.56
C ASP A 18 14.46 4.46 26.25
N ASN A 19 14.61 3.40 27.04
CA ASN A 19 13.74 2.23 26.93
C ASN A 19 12.48 2.40 27.78
N ASP A 20 12.66 2.57 29.09
CA ASP A 20 11.56 2.57 30.04
C ASP A 20 10.84 3.91 30.02
N GLY A 21 9.50 3.87 30.07
CA GLY A 21 8.69 5.07 29.91
C GLY A 21 8.56 5.56 28.46
N VAL A 22 9.27 4.98 27.49
CA VAL A 22 9.10 5.29 26.06
C VAL A 22 8.68 4.06 25.26
N LEU A 23 9.55 3.05 25.13
CA LEU A 23 9.25 1.81 24.38
C LEU A 23 8.42 0.81 25.21
N THR A 24 8.41 1.01 26.53
CA THR A 24 7.60 0.28 27.52
C THR A 24 6.72 1.27 28.29
N ASP A 25 5.70 0.75 28.96
CA ASP A 25 4.77 1.52 29.80
C ASP A 25 5.32 1.81 31.21
N ALA A 26 6.65 1.75 31.38
CA ALA A 26 7.36 1.77 32.66
C ALA A 26 6.92 0.68 33.66
N GLY A 27 6.06 -0.25 33.24
CA GLY A 27 5.58 -1.37 34.04
C GLY A 27 6.51 -2.57 33.98
N VAL A 28 6.66 -3.26 35.11
CA VAL A 28 7.39 -4.53 35.22
C VAL A 28 6.52 -5.57 35.92
N TYR A 29 6.51 -6.79 35.38
CA TYR A 29 5.85 -7.93 36.01
C TYR A 29 6.89 -8.87 36.60
N TYR A 30 6.63 -9.38 37.80
CA TYR A 30 7.46 -10.41 38.43
C TYR A 30 6.65 -11.70 38.57
N ASN A 31 7.23 -12.83 38.17
CA ASN A 31 6.64 -14.13 38.50
C ASN A 31 7.03 -14.58 39.92
N HIS A 32 6.52 -15.74 40.35
CA HIS A 32 6.81 -16.29 41.68
C HIS A 32 8.30 -16.54 41.92
N ASP A 33 9.05 -16.84 40.86
CA ASP A 33 10.48 -17.12 40.89
C ASP A 33 11.35 -15.85 40.80
N GLY A 34 10.73 -14.67 40.71
CA GLY A 34 11.41 -13.38 40.61
C GLY A 34 11.88 -13.02 39.20
N GLU A 35 11.47 -13.76 38.17
CA GLU A 35 11.76 -13.41 36.79
C GLU A 35 10.95 -12.18 36.36
N LEU A 36 11.61 -11.27 35.66
CA LEU A 36 11.07 -9.98 35.23
C LEU A 36 10.57 -10.04 33.78
N LEU A 37 9.33 -9.63 33.56
CA LEU A 37 8.73 -9.46 32.23
C LEU A 37 8.42 -7.98 31.98
N LYS A 38 8.65 -7.53 30.74
CA LYS A 38 8.30 -6.18 30.25
C LYS A 38 7.36 -6.28 29.07
N LYS A 39 6.45 -5.32 28.96
CA LYS A 39 5.56 -5.15 27.80
C LYS A 39 6.15 -4.10 26.87
N PHE A 40 6.44 -4.51 25.64
CA PHE A 40 6.89 -3.59 24.59
C PHE A 40 5.72 -3.26 23.66
N SER A 41 5.65 -2.00 23.25
CA SER A 41 4.71 -1.55 22.23
C SER A 41 5.07 -2.14 20.86
N MET A 42 4.10 -2.80 20.22
CA MET A 42 4.23 -3.20 18.82
C MET A 42 4.25 -1.98 17.90
N ARG A 43 3.48 -0.93 18.22
CA ARG A 43 3.42 0.32 17.44
C ARG A 43 4.77 1.02 17.41
N ASP A 44 5.45 1.10 18.56
CA ASP A 44 6.78 1.74 18.66
C ASP A 44 7.84 0.93 17.90
N GLY A 45 7.75 -0.41 17.93
CA GLY A 45 8.59 -1.25 17.08
C GLY A 45 8.41 -0.94 15.59
N MET A 46 7.18 -0.66 15.16
CA MET A 46 6.92 -0.24 13.79
C MET A 46 7.51 1.14 13.50
N GLY A 47 7.57 2.05 14.48
CA GLY A 47 8.26 3.33 14.35
C GLY A 47 9.75 3.18 14.04
N VAL A 48 10.40 2.18 14.65
CA VAL A 48 11.81 1.84 14.37
C VAL A 48 12.00 1.39 12.92
N GLU A 49 11.18 0.44 12.46
CA GLU A 49 11.28 -0.10 11.10
C GLU A 49 10.93 0.97 10.04
N ARG A 50 9.78 1.62 10.26
CA ARG A 50 9.51 3.04 10.07
C ARG A 50 10.65 3.89 9.52
N LEU A 51 11.39 4.43 10.48
CA LEU A 51 12.48 5.38 10.30
C LEU A 51 13.55 4.85 9.37
N ARG A 52 13.95 3.59 9.55
CA ARG A 52 14.98 2.97 8.71
C ARG A 52 14.53 2.89 7.25
N LYS A 53 13.30 2.45 6.99
CA LYS A 53 12.83 2.21 5.62
C LYS A 53 12.44 3.49 4.88
N PHE A 54 11.81 4.43 5.57
CA PHE A 54 11.19 5.57 4.90
C PHE A 54 12.03 6.82 5.01
N ALA A 55 12.83 6.97 6.06
CA ALA A 55 13.59 8.19 6.32
C ALA A 55 15.11 7.98 6.25
N ASP A 56 15.59 6.74 6.04
CA ASP A 56 16.99 6.37 6.19
C ASP A 56 17.57 6.89 7.53
N VAL A 57 16.79 6.68 8.60
CA VAL A 57 17.14 7.08 9.97
C VAL A 57 17.39 5.84 10.79
N ASN A 58 18.62 5.72 11.31
CA ASN A 58 18.98 4.65 12.24
C ASN A 58 18.36 4.92 13.61
N THR A 59 18.29 3.88 14.44
CA THR A 59 17.72 3.98 15.78
C THR A 59 18.65 3.39 16.82
N GLY A 60 18.64 3.97 18.03
CA GLY A 60 19.41 3.48 19.16
C GLY A 60 18.69 3.58 20.49
N ILE A 61 19.10 2.75 21.44
CA ILE A 61 18.62 2.77 22.82
C ILE A 61 19.78 3.05 23.77
N ILE A 62 19.60 4.02 24.66
CA ILE A 62 20.51 4.29 25.79
C ILE A 62 19.71 4.15 27.07
N THR A 63 19.98 3.08 27.82
CA THR A 63 19.26 2.78 29.06
C THR A 63 20.22 2.51 30.22
N GLY A 64 19.79 2.89 31.42
CA GLY A 64 20.48 2.58 32.67
C GLY A 64 20.33 1.12 33.10
N GLU A 65 19.42 0.37 32.47
CA GLU A 65 19.13 -1.01 32.84
C GLU A 65 19.93 -2.04 32.02
N ASN A 66 20.17 -3.20 32.63
CA ASN A 66 20.67 -4.39 31.94
C ASN A 66 19.53 -5.39 31.79
N SER A 67 18.88 -5.40 30.62
CA SER A 67 17.69 -6.21 30.37
C SER A 67 17.90 -7.22 29.23
N PRO A 68 17.87 -8.54 29.50
CA PRO A 68 17.93 -9.56 28.45
C PRO A 68 16.77 -9.50 27.46
N SER A 69 15.58 -9.06 27.90
CA SER A 69 14.42 -8.92 27.02
C SER A 69 14.59 -7.75 26.04
N LEU A 70 15.28 -6.68 26.46
CA LEU A 70 15.60 -5.55 25.61
C LEU A 70 16.58 -5.93 24.49
N ILE A 71 17.59 -6.75 24.78
CA ILE A 71 18.54 -7.26 23.77
C ILE A 71 17.79 -7.97 22.65
N LYS A 72 16.93 -8.93 22.99
CA LYS A 72 16.12 -9.67 22.00
C LYS A 72 15.20 -8.74 21.21
N ARG A 73 14.66 -7.70 21.84
CA ARG A 73 13.79 -6.72 21.17
C ARG A 73 14.58 -5.86 20.19
N ALA A 74 15.75 -5.38 20.58
CA ALA A 74 16.64 -4.59 19.74
C ALA A 74 17.15 -5.39 18.53
N GLU A 75 17.55 -6.65 18.73
CA GLU A 75 17.91 -7.58 17.66
C GLU A 75 16.77 -7.76 16.66
N LYS A 76 15.55 -8.02 17.15
CA LYS A 76 14.36 -8.20 16.30
C LYS A 76 14.05 -6.96 15.46
N LEU A 77 14.22 -5.77 16.01
CA LEU A 77 13.91 -4.51 15.32
C LEU A 77 15.08 -3.98 14.48
N HIS A 78 16.23 -4.66 14.50
CA HIS A 78 17.49 -4.21 13.90
C HIS A 78 17.90 -2.80 14.35
N ILE A 79 17.82 -2.57 15.67
CA ILE A 79 18.33 -1.34 16.31
C ILE A 79 19.86 -1.40 16.27
N THR A 80 20.48 -0.35 15.72
CA THR A 80 21.92 -0.34 15.41
C THR A 80 22.79 0.04 16.59
N GLU A 81 22.21 0.74 17.57
CA GLU A 81 22.91 1.22 18.78
C GLU A 81 22.19 0.72 20.02
N LEU A 82 22.85 -0.11 20.84
CA LEU A 82 22.28 -0.62 22.09
C LEU A 82 23.27 -0.46 23.23
N HIS A 83 22.99 0.50 24.11
CA HIS A 83 23.85 0.85 25.25
C HIS A 83 23.10 0.54 26.55
N LEU A 84 23.45 -0.59 27.16
CA LEU A 84 22.85 -1.10 28.41
C LEU A 84 23.66 -0.68 29.64
N GLY A 85 23.03 -0.61 30.80
CA GLY A 85 23.71 -0.30 32.06
C GLY A 85 24.37 1.09 32.09
N THR A 86 23.94 2.00 31.21
CA THR A 86 24.59 3.29 30.97
C THR A 86 24.04 4.35 31.90
N LYS A 87 24.82 4.72 32.91
CA LYS A 87 24.46 5.80 33.85
C LYS A 87 24.73 7.20 33.29
N ASP A 88 25.78 7.34 32.49
CA ASP A 88 26.15 8.59 31.85
C ASP A 88 25.69 8.59 30.39
N LYS A 89 24.42 8.98 30.18
CA LYS A 89 23.82 9.05 28.84
C LYS A 89 24.49 10.10 27.96
N VAL A 90 25.08 11.15 28.56
CA VAL A 90 25.79 12.21 27.83
C VAL A 90 27.10 11.69 27.23
N ALA A 91 27.86 10.91 28.00
CA ALA A 91 29.08 10.29 27.49
C ALA A 91 28.77 9.31 26.36
N ALA A 92 27.75 8.46 26.51
CA ALA A 92 27.32 7.53 25.47
C ALA A 92 26.84 8.27 24.20
N PHE A 93 26.02 9.32 24.34
CA PHE A 93 25.58 10.15 23.22
C PHE A 93 26.76 10.73 22.43
N LYS A 94 27.77 11.28 23.13
CA LYS A 94 28.97 11.85 22.49
C LYS A 94 29.82 10.78 21.81
N GLU A 95 29.96 9.60 22.41
CA GLU A 95 30.66 8.46 21.82
C GLU A 95 30.00 8.01 20.53
N ILE A 96 28.67 7.83 20.54
CA ILE A 96 27.88 7.45 19.37
C ILE A 96 28.03 8.50 18.26
N CYS A 97 27.88 9.79 18.57
CA CYS A 97 28.04 10.86 17.59
C CYS A 97 29.45 10.85 16.97
N GLY A 98 30.49 10.66 17.79
CA GLY A 98 31.87 10.59 17.33
C GLY A 98 32.14 9.38 16.43
N ARG A 99 31.62 8.19 16.80
CA ARG A 99 31.80 6.96 16.05
C ARG A 99 31.03 6.93 14.74
N LEU A 100 29.85 7.53 14.70
CA LEU A 100 29.00 7.60 13.50
C LEU A 100 29.24 8.87 12.67
N GLU A 101 30.20 9.72 13.07
CA GLU A 101 30.52 10.99 12.43
C GLU A 101 29.30 11.93 12.27
N LEU A 102 28.40 11.91 13.25
CA LEU A 102 27.18 12.72 13.27
C LEU A 102 27.35 14.00 14.09
N GLN A 103 26.78 15.10 13.60
CA GLN A 103 26.62 16.30 14.43
C GLN A 103 25.46 16.10 15.42
N PRO A 104 25.52 16.67 16.64
CA PRO A 104 24.42 16.58 17.60
C PRO A 104 23.07 17.05 17.03
N THR A 105 23.10 18.02 16.10
CA THR A 105 21.94 18.54 15.38
C THR A 105 21.25 17.52 14.46
N GLU A 106 21.96 16.45 14.08
CA GLU A 106 21.45 15.36 13.23
C GLU A 106 20.92 14.18 14.05
N VAL A 107 20.94 14.29 15.38
CA VAL A 107 20.49 13.25 16.30
C VAL A 107 19.24 13.72 17.03
N ALA A 108 18.20 12.90 16.98
CA ALA A 108 17.00 13.08 17.78
C ALA A 108 17.07 12.24 19.06
N PHE A 109 16.42 12.70 20.13
CA PHE A 109 16.33 11.97 21.38
C PHE A 109 14.90 12.00 21.95
N ILE A 110 14.38 10.87 22.41
CA ILE A 110 13.11 10.79 23.14
C ILE A 110 13.31 10.11 24.51
N GLY A 111 12.75 10.71 25.56
CA GLY A 111 12.85 10.26 26.94
C GLY A 111 11.75 10.84 27.81
N ASP A 112 11.61 10.36 29.05
CA ASP A 112 10.46 10.65 29.90
C ASP A 112 10.82 11.22 31.29
N ASP A 113 12.06 11.08 31.74
CA ASP A 113 12.50 11.41 33.11
C ASP A 113 13.73 12.36 33.16
N TYR A 114 14.12 12.79 34.36
CA TYR A 114 15.19 13.76 34.63
C TYR A 114 16.57 13.29 34.18
N ASN A 115 16.82 11.98 34.14
CA ASN A 115 18.08 11.39 33.68
C ASN A 115 18.32 11.61 32.17
N ASP A 116 17.29 11.99 31.41
CA ASP A 116 17.38 12.28 29.98
C ASP A 116 17.65 13.75 29.66
N LEU A 117 17.39 14.66 30.59
CA LEU A 117 17.43 16.10 30.32
C LEU A 117 18.81 16.58 29.82
N GLU A 118 19.89 16.05 30.36
CA GLU A 118 21.24 16.47 29.97
C GLU A 118 21.62 15.99 28.57
N VAL A 119 21.13 14.83 28.13
CA VAL A 119 21.33 14.37 26.74
C VAL A 119 20.39 15.08 25.77
N MET A 120 19.15 15.37 26.19
CA MET A 120 18.18 16.15 25.41
C MET A 120 18.73 17.54 25.06
N LYS A 121 19.45 18.21 25.96
CA LYS A 121 20.09 19.51 25.67
C LYS A 121 21.13 19.47 24.55
N LEU A 122 21.64 18.29 24.19
CA LEU A 122 22.63 18.11 23.13
C LEU A 122 21.99 17.74 21.79
N ALA A 123 20.87 17.00 21.82
CA ALA A 123 20.20 16.53 20.63
C ALA A 123 19.58 17.68 19.80
N GLY A 124 19.59 17.53 18.48
CA GLY A 124 19.04 18.51 17.54
C GLY A 124 17.52 18.60 17.56
N LEU A 125 16.87 17.49 17.90
CA LEU A 125 15.42 17.37 18.04
C LEU A 125 15.10 16.50 19.24
N THR A 126 14.21 16.98 20.10
CA THR A 126 13.86 16.26 21.33
C THR A 126 12.36 15.99 21.44
N ALA A 127 12.01 14.86 22.04
CA ALA A 127 10.63 14.54 22.34
C ALA A 127 10.44 13.90 23.70
N SER A 128 9.19 13.89 24.16
CA SER A 128 8.78 13.11 25.33
C SER A 128 7.40 12.47 25.13
N PRO A 129 7.11 11.35 25.82
CA PRO A 129 5.75 10.83 25.99
C PRO A 129 4.78 11.84 26.63
N ALA A 130 3.48 11.60 26.50
CA ALA A 130 2.43 12.43 27.10
C ALA A 130 2.42 12.37 28.65
N ASP A 131 2.76 11.21 29.20
CA ASP A 131 2.84 10.91 30.64
C ASP A 131 4.22 11.21 31.26
N ALA A 132 5.18 11.71 30.47
CA ALA A 132 6.46 12.20 30.98
C ALA A 132 6.29 13.30 32.03
N LEU A 133 7.32 13.49 32.86
CA LEU A 133 7.30 14.49 33.92
C LEU A 133 7.07 15.90 33.36
N PRO A 134 6.26 16.76 34.03
CA PRO A 134 5.94 18.09 33.51
C PRO A 134 7.15 18.95 33.14
N HIS A 135 8.26 18.80 33.86
CA HIS A 135 9.49 19.55 33.61
C HIS A 135 10.25 19.08 32.35
N VAL A 136 10.12 17.79 31.99
CA VAL A 136 10.66 17.23 30.74
C VAL A 136 9.85 17.75 29.57
N LYS A 137 8.51 17.63 29.65
CA LYS A 137 7.59 18.15 28.62
C LYS A 137 7.78 19.63 28.29
N ALA A 138 8.17 20.43 29.28
CA ALA A 138 8.42 21.85 29.10
C ALA A 138 9.74 22.19 28.35
N GLN A 139 10.63 21.22 28.17
CA GLN A 139 11.97 21.41 27.61
C GLN A 139 12.20 20.73 26.26
N VAL A 140 11.28 19.85 25.84
CA VAL A 140 11.40 19.15 24.56
C VAL A 140 10.76 19.91 23.41
N ASP A 141 11.19 19.61 22.18
CA ASP A 141 10.64 20.21 20.96
C ASP A 141 9.24 19.66 20.62
N PHE A 142 8.99 18.39 20.96
CA PHE A 142 7.74 17.69 20.68
C PHE A 142 7.25 16.90 21.89
N VAL A 143 6.00 17.14 22.30
CA VAL A 143 5.32 16.31 23.31
C VAL A 143 4.34 15.41 22.57
N SER A 144 4.56 14.10 22.66
CA SER A 144 3.66 13.09 22.09
C SER A 144 2.27 13.21 22.70
N SER A 145 1.25 12.91 21.91
CA SER A 145 -0.12 12.76 22.38
C SER A 145 -0.38 11.40 23.04
N LEU A 146 0.58 10.47 22.95
CA LEU A 146 0.51 9.11 23.47
C LEU A 146 1.49 8.91 24.64
N ASN A 147 1.17 7.95 25.50
CA ASN A 147 1.98 7.59 26.66
C ASN A 147 3.16 6.68 26.29
N GLY A 148 4.08 6.51 27.24
CA GLY A 148 5.09 5.46 27.20
C GLY A 148 4.49 4.08 26.95
N GLY A 149 5.05 3.33 26.00
CA GLY A 149 4.58 1.98 25.68
C GLY A 149 3.25 1.89 24.92
N ASP A 150 2.66 3.02 24.52
CA ASP A 150 1.38 3.09 23.79
C ASP A 150 1.50 3.64 22.35
N GLY A 151 2.72 3.94 21.88
CA GLY A 151 2.97 4.46 20.53
C GLY A 151 3.65 5.83 20.47
N CYS A 152 4.18 6.37 21.57
CA CYS A 152 4.79 7.70 21.58
C CYS A 152 6.05 7.79 20.71
N PHE A 153 6.89 6.75 20.70
CA PHE A 153 8.05 6.67 19.81
C PHE A 153 7.60 6.59 18.35
N ARG A 154 6.51 5.85 18.07
CA ARG A 154 5.92 5.79 16.72
C ARG A 154 5.43 7.15 16.25
N GLU A 155 4.72 7.89 17.08
CA GLU A 155 4.24 9.24 16.72
C GLU A 155 5.41 10.18 16.40
N PHE A 156 6.47 10.14 17.20
CA PHE A 156 7.65 10.94 16.96
C PHE A 156 8.43 10.50 15.71
N ALA A 157 8.48 9.19 15.45
CA ALA A 157 9.05 8.63 14.22
C ALA A 157 8.30 9.13 12.97
N GLU A 158 6.97 9.18 12.99
CA GLU A 158 6.17 9.71 11.87
C GLU A 158 6.46 11.18 11.59
N LEU A 159 6.64 11.99 12.64
CA LEU A 159 7.01 13.40 12.48
C LEU A 159 8.33 13.55 11.70
N ILE A 160 9.32 12.71 11.99
CA ILE A 160 10.61 12.70 11.28
C ILE A 160 10.44 12.22 9.84
N ILE A 161 9.67 11.13 9.63
CA ILE A 161 9.41 10.57 8.30
C ILE A 161 8.70 11.59 7.41
N GLU A 162 7.67 12.27 7.92
CA GLU A 162 6.91 13.31 7.20
C GLU A 162 7.80 14.50 6.85
N ALA A 163 8.66 14.93 7.77
CA ALA A 163 9.56 16.05 7.53
C ALA A 163 10.63 15.74 6.45
N LYS A 164 11.13 14.49 6.40
CA LYS A 164 12.15 14.06 5.42
C LYS A 164 11.56 13.68 4.07
N ASN A 165 10.30 13.27 4.04
CA ASN A 165 9.64 12.84 2.83
C ASN A 165 8.33 13.58 2.64
N GLU A 166 8.38 14.69 1.89
CA GLU A 166 7.15 15.31 1.37
C GLU A 166 6.30 14.35 0.50
N LYS A 167 6.87 13.18 0.15
CA LYS A 167 6.22 12.09 -0.57
C LYS A 167 5.61 11.00 0.31
N TYR A 168 5.87 10.97 1.62
CA TYR A 168 5.09 10.10 2.51
C TYR A 168 3.74 10.77 2.75
N LEU A 169 2.70 10.06 2.33
CA LEU A 169 1.32 10.53 2.25
C LEU A 169 0.79 10.90 3.64
N SER A 170 1.10 12.10 4.14
CA SER A 170 0.26 12.80 5.10
C SER A 170 -0.95 13.42 4.38
N GLY A 171 -1.64 12.60 3.60
CA GLY A 171 -2.96 12.90 3.11
C GLY A 171 -3.95 12.15 3.98
N LYS A 172 -4.81 12.86 4.70
CA LYS A 172 -6.12 12.28 5.05
C LYS A 172 -6.67 11.60 3.81
N ARG A 173 -7.19 10.37 3.93
CA ARG A 173 -7.89 9.67 2.85
C ARG A 173 -8.82 10.64 2.11
N ASN A 174 -8.39 11.11 0.93
CA ASN A 174 -9.04 12.20 0.19
C ASN A 174 -9.67 11.71 -1.11
N GLY A 175 -9.76 10.39 -1.29
CA GLY A 175 -10.35 9.74 -2.45
C GLY A 175 -9.36 9.53 -3.60
N THR A 176 -8.10 9.90 -3.44
CA THR A 176 -7.04 9.72 -4.44
C THR A 176 -5.72 9.26 -3.82
N ILE A 177 -4.91 8.55 -4.59
CA ILE A 177 -3.55 8.13 -4.23
C ILE A 177 -2.61 8.47 -5.37
N THR A 178 -1.51 9.15 -5.05
CA THR A 178 -0.43 9.44 -6.00
C THR A 178 0.64 8.36 -5.90
N LEU A 179 0.89 7.68 -7.01
CA LEU A 179 1.96 6.68 -7.15
C LEU A 179 3.34 7.36 -7.26
N GLN A 180 4.40 6.58 -7.07
CA GLN A 180 5.79 7.09 -7.09
C GLN A 180 6.19 7.73 -8.43
N ASN A 181 5.59 7.28 -9.54
CA ASN A 181 5.76 7.85 -10.88
C ASN A 181 4.93 9.14 -11.13
N GLY A 182 4.19 9.62 -10.13
CA GLY A 182 3.33 10.81 -10.20
C GLY A 182 1.91 10.55 -10.70
N ARG A 183 1.56 9.32 -11.09
CA ARG A 183 0.19 8.97 -11.52
C ARG A 183 -0.77 9.04 -10.35
N ILE A 184 -1.93 9.67 -10.54
CA ILE A 184 -2.98 9.78 -9.52
C ILE A 184 -4.11 8.81 -9.86
N ILE A 185 -4.50 7.96 -8.90
CA ILE A 185 -5.61 7.02 -9.05
C ILE A 185 -6.67 7.35 -8.00
N GLY A 186 -7.94 7.49 -8.41
CA GLY A 186 -9.05 7.75 -7.49
C GLY A 186 -10.17 8.56 -8.12
N LYS A 187 -11.02 9.13 -7.28
CA LYS A 187 -12.19 9.92 -7.73
C LYS A 187 -11.77 11.13 -8.54
N GLY A 188 -12.54 11.42 -9.60
CA GLY A 188 -12.28 12.54 -10.50
C GLY A 188 -11.08 12.36 -11.43
N GLN A 189 -10.36 11.23 -11.32
CA GLN A 189 -9.36 10.82 -12.29
C GLN A 189 -9.95 9.78 -13.24
N PRO A 190 -9.41 9.63 -14.46
CA PRO A 190 -9.74 8.50 -15.32
C PRO A 190 -9.48 7.17 -14.59
N SER A 191 -10.39 6.22 -14.72
CA SER A 191 -10.30 4.88 -14.17
C SER A 191 -9.01 4.23 -14.64
N TYR A 192 -8.27 3.68 -13.68
CA TYR A 192 -7.02 2.97 -13.91
C TYR A 192 -7.28 1.53 -14.35
N ILE A 193 -6.85 1.16 -15.56
CA ILE A 193 -7.20 -0.12 -16.20
C ILE A 193 -6.00 -1.07 -16.13
N ILE A 194 -6.19 -2.21 -15.46
CA ILE A 194 -5.17 -3.21 -15.20
C ILE A 194 -5.42 -4.46 -16.05
N ALA A 195 -4.46 -4.79 -16.91
CA ALA A 195 -4.40 -6.07 -17.61
C ALA A 195 -3.70 -7.10 -16.70
N GLU A 196 -4.47 -7.97 -16.07
CA GLU A 196 -3.95 -9.04 -15.21
C GLU A 196 -3.41 -10.18 -16.09
N ILE A 197 -2.11 -10.16 -16.36
CA ILE A 197 -1.43 -11.28 -17.04
C ILE A 197 -1.39 -12.49 -16.11
N GLY A 198 -1.22 -12.28 -14.80
CA GLY A 198 -1.16 -13.35 -13.81
C GLY A 198 -0.07 -14.36 -14.16
N ILE A 199 -0.47 -15.58 -14.54
CA ILE A 199 0.41 -16.66 -15.01
C ILE A 199 0.18 -17.06 -16.48
N ASN A 200 -0.63 -16.30 -17.25
CA ASN A 200 -0.98 -16.61 -18.64
C ASN A 200 0.22 -16.54 -19.61
N HIS A 201 1.37 -16.06 -19.13
CA HIS A 201 2.64 -16.15 -19.85
C HIS A 201 3.18 -17.59 -19.91
N ASN A 202 2.64 -18.53 -19.14
CA ASN A 202 3.02 -19.95 -19.13
C ASN A 202 4.54 -20.16 -19.02
N GLY A 203 5.21 -19.41 -18.14
CA GLY A 203 6.67 -19.47 -17.96
C GLY A 203 7.51 -19.00 -19.17
N SER A 204 6.91 -18.38 -20.19
CA SER A 204 7.61 -17.88 -21.37
C SER A 204 7.73 -16.36 -21.39
N LEU A 205 8.97 -15.85 -21.44
CA LEU A 205 9.24 -14.42 -21.60
C LEU A 205 8.74 -13.87 -22.94
N ASP A 206 8.74 -14.69 -24.00
CA ASP A 206 8.27 -14.25 -25.32
C ASP A 206 6.76 -14.04 -25.32
N ILE A 207 6.00 -14.93 -24.66
CA ILE A 207 4.56 -14.76 -24.47
C ILE A 207 4.30 -13.55 -23.56
N CYS A 208 5.07 -13.41 -22.48
CA CYS A 208 4.98 -12.27 -21.56
C CYS A 208 5.13 -10.92 -22.30
N LYS A 209 6.17 -10.76 -23.13
CA LYS A 209 6.39 -9.53 -23.91
C LYS A 209 5.24 -9.24 -24.87
N LYS A 210 4.72 -10.26 -25.56
CA LYS A 210 3.54 -10.10 -26.43
C LYS A 210 2.30 -9.65 -25.66
N LEU A 211 2.06 -10.20 -24.47
CA LEU A 211 0.97 -9.77 -23.60
C LEU A 211 1.14 -8.30 -23.18
N ILE A 212 2.36 -7.87 -22.85
CA ILE A 212 2.66 -6.47 -22.54
C ILE A 212 2.40 -5.58 -23.76
N ASP A 213 2.86 -5.97 -24.95
CA ASP A 213 2.66 -5.22 -26.19
C ASP A 213 1.18 -5.03 -26.52
N GLU A 214 0.37 -6.08 -26.37
CA GLU A 214 -1.08 -6.00 -26.61
C GLU A 214 -1.80 -5.16 -25.54
N ALA A 215 -1.35 -5.19 -24.29
CA ALA A 215 -1.87 -4.31 -23.23
C ALA A 215 -1.56 -2.83 -23.52
N VAL A 216 -0.34 -2.53 -23.98
CA VAL A 216 0.07 -1.18 -24.43
C VAL A 216 -0.75 -0.74 -25.64
N ALA A 217 -0.94 -1.62 -26.64
CA ALA A 217 -1.74 -1.34 -27.82
C ALA A 217 -3.21 -1.05 -27.46
N ALA A 218 -3.74 -1.73 -26.44
CA ALA A 218 -5.06 -1.46 -25.88
C ALA A 218 -5.13 -0.19 -25.04
N LYS A 219 -3.99 0.43 -24.72
CA LYS A 219 -3.86 1.57 -23.79
C LYS A 219 -4.32 1.24 -22.38
N ALA A 220 -4.06 0.01 -21.93
CA ALA A 220 -4.15 -0.31 -20.50
C ALA A 220 -3.12 0.53 -19.73
N ASP A 221 -3.45 0.89 -18.50
CA ASP A 221 -2.59 1.72 -17.67
C ASP A 221 -1.47 0.90 -17.02
N ALA A 222 -1.75 -0.36 -16.72
CA ALA A 222 -0.79 -1.28 -16.14
C ALA A 222 -0.97 -2.72 -16.58
N VAL A 223 0.12 -3.48 -16.47
CA VAL A 223 0.11 -4.94 -16.46
C VAL A 223 0.39 -5.46 -15.05
N LYS A 224 -0.30 -6.54 -14.67
CA LYS A 224 -0.09 -7.20 -13.38
C LYS A 224 0.28 -8.67 -13.55
N PHE A 225 1.23 -9.12 -12.75
CA PHE A 225 1.69 -10.51 -12.68
C PHE A 225 1.40 -11.11 -11.30
N GLN A 226 1.64 -12.40 -11.13
CA GLN A 226 1.62 -13.05 -9.81
C GLN A 226 3.02 -13.52 -9.45
N LYS A 227 3.46 -13.23 -8.22
CA LYS A 227 4.69 -13.77 -7.64
C LYS A 227 4.33 -14.63 -6.44
N ARG A 228 4.80 -15.87 -6.44
CA ARG A 228 4.64 -16.79 -5.31
C ARG A 228 5.87 -17.64 -5.07
N THR A 229 5.99 -18.18 -3.87
CA THR A 229 6.87 -19.30 -3.54
C THR A 229 6.02 -20.57 -3.63
N PRO A 230 6.16 -21.42 -4.68
CA PRO A 230 5.27 -22.57 -4.89
C PRO A 230 5.17 -23.49 -3.67
N GLU A 231 6.27 -23.69 -2.95
CA GLU A 231 6.34 -24.53 -1.76
C GLU A 231 5.52 -24.00 -0.58
N ILE A 232 5.25 -22.69 -0.54
CA ILE A 232 4.43 -22.05 0.50
C ILE A 232 2.97 -22.02 0.06
N CYS A 233 2.71 -21.64 -1.19
CA CYS A 233 1.36 -21.34 -1.67
C CYS A 233 0.59 -22.55 -2.19
N VAL A 234 1.26 -23.68 -2.44
CA VAL A 234 0.60 -24.92 -2.88
C VAL A 234 0.43 -25.85 -1.67
N PRO A 235 -0.81 -26.23 -1.31
CA PRO A 235 -1.05 -27.22 -0.26
C PRO A 235 -0.30 -28.53 -0.52
N ARG A 236 0.35 -29.07 0.51
CA ARG A 236 1.28 -30.21 0.38
C ARG A 236 0.61 -31.48 -0.14
N ASP A 237 -0.67 -31.68 0.16
CA ASP A 237 -1.50 -32.77 -0.35
C ASP A 237 -1.79 -32.67 -1.86
N GLN A 238 -1.60 -31.49 -2.47
CA GLN A 238 -1.75 -31.32 -3.91
C GLN A 238 -0.45 -31.52 -4.70
N TRP A 239 0.72 -31.55 -4.07
CA TRP A 239 2.00 -31.50 -4.77
C TRP A 239 2.16 -32.61 -5.80
N GLU A 240 1.91 -33.85 -5.39
CA GLU A 240 2.13 -35.06 -6.18
C GLU A 240 0.99 -35.38 -7.17
N ILE A 241 -0.06 -34.53 -7.23
CA ILE A 241 -1.16 -34.72 -8.18
C ILE A 241 -0.63 -34.51 -9.60
N MET A 242 -0.64 -35.55 -10.43
CA MET A 242 -0.21 -35.47 -11.81
C MET A 242 -1.17 -34.64 -12.66
N ARG A 243 -0.62 -33.73 -13.48
CA ARG A 243 -1.35 -32.90 -14.44
C ARG A 243 -0.78 -33.06 -15.84
N ASP A 244 -1.65 -33.05 -16.84
CA ASP A 244 -1.25 -32.93 -18.23
C ASP A 244 -0.96 -31.47 -18.55
N THR A 245 0.29 -31.17 -18.90
CA THR A 245 0.79 -29.81 -19.15
C THR A 245 1.46 -29.73 -20.53
N PRO A 246 1.75 -28.52 -21.05
CA PRO A 246 2.52 -28.35 -22.29
C PRO A 246 3.93 -28.94 -22.24
N TRP A 247 4.45 -29.21 -21.03
CA TRP A 247 5.76 -29.82 -20.80
C TRP A 247 5.69 -31.33 -20.52
N GLY A 248 4.54 -31.96 -20.81
CA GLY A 248 4.26 -33.35 -20.50
C GLY A 248 3.51 -33.54 -19.18
N ARG A 249 3.34 -34.79 -18.78
CA ARG A 249 2.65 -35.15 -17.54
C ARG A 249 3.59 -35.00 -16.35
N ILE A 250 3.37 -33.99 -15.52
CA ILE A 250 4.23 -33.64 -14.37
C ILE A 250 3.40 -33.44 -13.10
N THR A 251 4.06 -33.40 -11.95
CA THR A 251 3.41 -33.11 -10.66
C THR A 251 2.89 -31.67 -10.63
N TYR A 252 1.87 -31.41 -9.82
CA TYR A 252 1.28 -30.08 -9.72
C TYR A 252 2.29 -29.04 -9.19
N ILE A 253 3.17 -29.45 -8.26
CA ILE A 253 4.22 -28.57 -7.74
C ILE A 253 5.27 -28.24 -8.82
N ASP A 254 5.69 -29.20 -9.64
CA ASP A 254 6.67 -28.96 -10.71
C ASP A 254 6.10 -28.08 -11.82
N TYR A 255 4.81 -28.23 -12.12
CA TYR A 255 4.09 -27.28 -12.97
C TYR A 255 4.19 -25.85 -12.41
N LYS A 256 3.86 -25.65 -11.13
CA LYS A 256 3.90 -24.33 -10.50
C LYS A 256 5.29 -23.72 -10.52
N ARG A 257 6.34 -24.52 -10.28
CA ARG A 257 7.75 -24.10 -10.42
C ARG A 257 8.09 -23.66 -11.83
N LYS A 258 7.64 -24.40 -12.86
CA LYS A 258 7.91 -24.05 -14.27
C LYS A 258 7.23 -22.76 -14.73
N THR A 259 6.07 -22.44 -14.17
CA THR A 259 5.40 -21.17 -14.49
C THR A 259 5.93 -19.97 -13.72
N GLU A 260 6.64 -20.19 -12.62
CA GLU A 260 7.11 -19.10 -11.77
C GLU A 260 8.37 -18.45 -12.36
N PHE A 261 8.33 -17.12 -12.49
CA PHE A 261 9.48 -16.36 -12.98
C PHE A 261 10.51 -16.10 -11.88
N GLY A 262 11.79 -16.13 -12.26
CA GLY A 262 12.93 -15.82 -11.41
C GLY A 262 13.43 -14.40 -11.64
N ILE A 263 14.60 -14.10 -11.06
CA ILE A 263 15.20 -12.76 -11.08
C ILE A 263 15.50 -12.26 -12.50
N ALA A 264 15.99 -13.14 -13.39
CA ALA A 264 16.36 -12.78 -14.75
C ALA A 264 15.12 -12.41 -15.58
N GLU A 265 14.02 -13.13 -15.38
CA GLU A 265 12.76 -12.87 -16.05
C GLU A 265 12.13 -11.55 -15.56
N TYR A 266 12.05 -11.33 -14.24
CA TYR A 266 11.52 -10.08 -13.70
C TYR A 266 12.40 -8.86 -14.03
N ALA A 267 13.72 -9.01 -14.07
CA ALA A 267 14.61 -7.93 -14.54
C ALA A 267 14.33 -7.58 -16.02
N THR A 268 14.05 -8.58 -16.85
CA THR A 268 13.65 -8.36 -18.25
C THR A 268 12.29 -7.66 -18.34
N ILE A 269 11.32 -8.06 -17.51
CA ILE A 269 9.99 -7.43 -17.44
C ILE A 269 10.11 -5.97 -17.02
N ASP A 270 10.87 -5.69 -15.94
CA ASP A 270 11.07 -4.34 -15.43
C ASP A 270 11.65 -3.39 -16.50
N GLN A 271 12.72 -3.82 -17.17
CA GLN A 271 13.33 -3.05 -18.26
C GLN A 271 12.38 -2.87 -19.44
N TYR A 272 11.60 -3.91 -19.76
CA TYR A 272 10.66 -3.86 -20.89
C TYR A 272 9.49 -2.91 -20.62
N CYS A 273 8.85 -3.00 -19.45
CA CYS A 273 7.77 -2.12 -19.05
C CYS A 273 8.21 -0.64 -19.00
N LYS A 274 9.41 -0.36 -18.46
CA LYS A 274 10.02 0.98 -18.48
C LYS A 274 10.23 1.50 -19.90
N LYS A 275 10.70 0.64 -20.81
CA LYS A 275 10.94 1.00 -22.22
C LYS A 275 9.65 1.35 -22.95
N VAL A 276 8.57 0.59 -22.73
CA VAL A 276 7.29 0.80 -23.43
C VAL A 276 6.36 1.78 -22.71
N GLY A 277 6.73 2.23 -21.51
CA GLY A 277 6.00 3.25 -20.75
C GLY A 277 4.69 2.74 -20.14
N ILE A 278 4.67 1.49 -19.67
CA ILE A 278 3.51 0.91 -18.96
C ILE A 278 3.87 0.61 -17.51
N ASP A 279 2.95 0.88 -16.60
CA ASP A 279 3.13 0.56 -15.19
C ASP A 279 3.06 -0.95 -15.00
N TRP A 280 3.85 -1.49 -14.06
CA TRP A 280 3.82 -2.91 -13.75
C TRP A 280 3.98 -3.17 -12.26
N PHE A 281 3.29 -4.21 -11.80
CA PHE A 281 3.35 -4.66 -10.41
C PHE A 281 2.89 -6.11 -10.29
N VAL A 282 2.88 -6.63 -9.06
CA VAL A 282 2.49 -8.02 -8.81
C VAL A 282 1.42 -8.15 -7.74
N SER A 283 0.67 -9.25 -7.82
CA SER A 283 0.09 -9.88 -6.65
C SER A 283 1.13 -10.77 -5.99
N ALA A 284 1.60 -10.39 -4.80
CA ALA A 284 2.45 -11.24 -3.98
C ALA A 284 1.58 -12.18 -3.14
N TRP A 285 1.91 -13.48 -3.14
CA TRP A 285 1.13 -14.52 -2.45
C TRP A 285 1.73 -14.96 -1.11
N ASP A 286 2.92 -14.48 -0.76
CA ASP A 286 3.66 -14.84 0.45
C ASP A 286 4.72 -13.77 0.76
N SER A 287 5.15 -13.68 2.02
CA SER A 287 6.13 -12.67 2.46
C SER A 287 7.47 -12.75 1.71
N PRO A 288 8.06 -13.95 1.44
CA PRO A 288 9.24 -14.05 0.60
C PRO A 288 9.07 -13.47 -0.81
N SER A 289 7.86 -13.58 -1.38
CA SER A 289 7.55 -12.93 -2.66
C SER A 289 7.56 -11.40 -2.55
N VAL A 290 7.12 -10.82 -1.42
CA VAL A 290 7.29 -9.37 -1.18
C VAL A 290 8.78 -9.03 -1.11
N ASP A 291 9.56 -9.76 -0.32
CA ASP A 291 11.01 -9.54 -0.18
C ASP A 291 11.76 -9.64 -1.51
N PHE A 292 11.39 -10.63 -2.33
CA PHE A 292 11.94 -10.81 -3.67
C PHE A 292 11.64 -9.59 -4.56
N MET A 293 10.43 -9.06 -4.49
CA MET A 293 10.00 -7.96 -5.34
C MET A 293 10.56 -6.59 -4.93
N GLU A 294 11.04 -6.42 -3.69
CA GLU A 294 11.69 -5.18 -3.22
C GLU A 294 13.04 -4.91 -3.91
N GLN A 295 13.57 -5.86 -4.66
CA GLN A 295 14.71 -5.67 -5.56
C GLN A 295 14.34 -4.86 -6.81
N PHE A 296 13.04 -4.66 -7.05
CA PHE A 296 12.48 -3.96 -8.20
C PHE A 296 11.64 -2.75 -7.76
N ASP A 297 11.45 -1.83 -8.68
CA ASP A 297 10.68 -0.59 -8.47
C ASP A 297 9.17 -0.84 -8.70
N THR A 298 8.60 -1.79 -7.96
CA THR A 298 7.17 -2.09 -8.04
C THR A 298 6.36 -0.89 -7.52
N ILE A 299 5.47 -0.37 -8.37
CA ILE A 299 4.73 0.88 -8.06
C ILE A 299 3.71 0.74 -6.93
N LEU A 300 3.23 -0.49 -6.67
CA LEU A 300 2.30 -0.87 -5.61
C LEU A 300 2.29 -2.40 -5.45
N TYR A 301 1.67 -2.91 -4.37
CA TYR A 301 1.39 -4.32 -4.20
C TYR A 301 -0.11 -4.62 -4.27
N LYS A 302 -0.48 -5.71 -4.94
CA LYS A 302 -1.84 -6.24 -4.90
C LYS A 302 -1.91 -7.41 -3.91
N LEU A 303 -2.83 -7.38 -2.97
CA LEU A 303 -3.19 -8.53 -2.15
C LEU A 303 -4.35 -9.28 -2.83
N ALA A 304 -4.15 -10.57 -3.10
CA ALA A 304 -5.18 -11.42 -3.68
C ALA A 304 -6.33 -11.64 -2.68
N SER A 305 -7.54 -11.86 -3.18
CA SER A 305 -8.73 -12.18 -2.37
C SER A 305 -8.50 -13.34 -1.38
N ALA A 306 -7.75 -14.35 -1.80
CA ALA A 306 -7.40 -15.52 -0.98
C ALA A 306 -6.53 -15.17 0.25
N SER A 307 -5.85 -14.04 0.20
CA SER A 307 -4.90 -13.59 1.23
C SER A 307 -5.44 -12.46 2.09
N LEU A 308 -6.73 -12.10 1.97
CA LEU A 308 -7.35 -11.03 2.76
C LEU A 308 -7.12 -11.22 4.27
N THR A 309 -7.18 -12.46 4.73
CA THR A 309 -7.02 -12.81 6.15
C THR A 309 -5.60 -13.21 6.54
N ASP A 310 -4.63 -13.11 5.62
CA ASP A 310 -3.22 -13.36 5.88
C ASP A 310 -2.55 -12.10 6.43
N PHE A 311 -2.72 -11.86 7.74
CA PHE A 311 -2.17 -10.69 8.41
C PHE A 311 -0.64 -10.63 8.37
N ALA A 312 0.06 -11.76 8.26
CA ALA A 312 1.51 -11.78 8.18
C ALA A 312 1.99 -11.23 6.83
N LEU A 313 1.33 -11.63 5.73
CA LEU A 313 1.58 -11.08 4.41
C LEU A 313 1.18 -9.59 4.33
N ILE A 314 0.01 -9.23 4.87
CA ILE A 314 -0.42 -7.83 4.94
C ILE A 314 0.63 -7.00 5.66
N GLN A 315 1.05 -7.41 6.86
CA GLN A 315 2.06 -6.69 7.62
C GLN A 315 3.33 -6.47 6.79
N ARG A 316 3.82 -7.53 6.12
CA ARG A 316 5.03 -7.42 5.32
C ARG A 316 4.88 -6.42 4.16
N ILE A 317 3.71 -6.37 3.51
CA ILE A 317 3.42 -5.36 2.47
C ILE A 317 3.36 -3.97 3.10
N LEU A 318 2.66 -3.80 4.22
CA LEU A 318 2.53 -2.51 4.89
C LEU A 318 3.89 -1.91 5.23
N GLU A 319 4.78 -2.76 5.74
CA GLU A 319 6.16 -2.42 6.04
C GLU A 319 7.02 -2.03 4.82
N THR A 320 6.57 -2.21 3.57
CA THR A 320 7.27 -1.68 2.38
C THR A 320 6.98 -0.20 2.13
N GLY A 321 5.88 0.32 2.69
CA GLY A 321 5.41 1.70 2.45
C GLY A 321 4.82 1.94 1.06
N LYS A 322 4.86 0.95 0.17
CA LYS A 322 4.25 1.04 -1.16
C LYS A 322 2.73 0.90 -1.07
N PRO A 323 1.95 1.58 -1.92
CA PRO A 323 0.49 1.44 -1.91
C PRO A 323 0.02 -0.01 -1.95
N LEU A 324 -1.03 -0.33 -1.19
CA LEU A 324 -1.65 -1.65 -1.15
C LEU A 324 -2.99 -1.62 -1.88
N MET A 325 -3.21 -2.56 -2.79
CA MET A 325 -4.51 -2.80 -3.41
C MET A 325 -5.10 -4.12 -2.91
N LEU A 326 -6.22 -4.03 -2.20
CA LEU A 326 -6.85 -5.13 -1.48
C LEU A 326 -8.06 -5.68 -2.25
N SER A 327 -8.02 -6.90 -2.76
CA SER A 327 -9.25 -7.55 -3.28
C SER A 327 -10.06 -8.23 -2.18
N THR A 328 -11.39 -8.13 -2.25
CA THR A 328 -12.31 -8.60 -1.19
C THR A 328 -13.18 -9.80 -1.58
N GLY A 329 -12.77 -10.58 -2.60
CA GLY A 329 -13.53 -11.77 -3.00
C GLY A 329 -13.44 -12.89 -1.96
N MET A 330 -14.45 -13.75 -1.88
CA MET A 330 -14.56 -14.83 -0.88
C MET A 330 -14.66 -14.35 0.59
N SER A 331 -14.78 -13.04 0.81
CA SER A 331 -14.73 -12.46 2.14
C SER A 331 -16.10 -12.03 2.64
N THR A 332 -16.35 -12.26 3.92
CA THR A 332 -17.46 -11.65 4.65
C THR A 332 -17.15 -10.18 4.96
N MET A 333 -18.17 -9.37 5.23
CA MET A 333 -17.97 -8.00 5.68
C MET A 333 -17.12 -7.90 6.96
N LYS A 334 -17.26 -8.88 7.88
CA LYS A 334 -16.50 -8.91 9.13
C LYS A 334 -15.00 -9.13 8.88
N GLU A 335 -14.64 -9.97 7.92
CA GLU A 335 -13.22 -10.18 7.54
C GLU A 335 -12.64 -8.93 6.88
N ILE A 336 -13.41 -8.25 6.03
CA ILE A 336 -13.01 -6.97 5.44
C ILE A 336 -12.79 -5.94 6.56
N GLU A 337 -13.73 -5.80 7.50
CA GLU A 337 -13.61 -4.89 8.64
C GLU A 337 -12.38 -5.19 9.50
N THR A 338 -12.16 -6.46 9.85
CA THR A 338 -11.00 -6.88 10.64
C THR A 338 -9.68 -6.54 9.93
N THR A 339 -9.64 -6.72 8.61
CA THR A 339 -8.47 -6.39 7.78
C THR A 339 -8.24 -4.88 7.73
N MET A 340 -9.31 -4.11 7.59
CA MET A 340 -9.25 -2.65 7.60
C MET A 340 -8.78 -2.12 8.96
N ASP A 341 -9.28 -2.67 10.07
CA ASP A 341 -8.84 -2.31 11.42
C ASP A 341 -7.35 -2.61 11.62
N TYR A 342 -6.88 -3.75 11.11
CA TYR A 342 -5.46 -4.11 11.15
C TYR A 342 -4.58 -3.12 10.38
N ILE A 343 -4.99 -2.74 9.15
CA ILE A 343 -4.26 -1.74 8.34
C ILE A 343 -4.31 -0.36 8.99
N ASN A 344 -5.48 0.06 9.52
CA ASN A 344 -5.62 1.36 10.18
C ASN A 344 -4.78 1.43 11.47
N ALA A 345 -4.65 0.32 12.19
CA ALA A 345 -3.78 0.23 13.36
C ALA A 345 -2.29 0.35 13.00
N PHE A 346 -1.92 -0.02 11.76
CA PHE A 346 -0.58 0.20 11.23
C PHE A 346 -0.36 1.67 10.85
N ASP A 347 -1.28 2.23 10.08
CA ASP A 347 -1.30 3.62 9.63
C ASP A 347 -2.70 3.95 9.09
N GLU A 348 -3.44 4.83 9.78
CA GLU A 348 -4.80 5.23 9.39
C GLU A 348 -4.86 5.89 8.00
N ASN A 349 -3.74 6.47 7.55
CA ASN A 349 -3.60 7.16 6.27
C ASN A 349 -2.80 6.33 5.25
N TYR A 350 -2.59 5.03 5.51
CA TYR A 350 -1.89 4.16 4.56
C TYR A 350 -2.51 4.24 3.15
N PRO A 351 -1.69 4.35 2.08
CA PRO A 351 -2.18 4.34 0.71
C PRO A 351 -2.84 3.01 0.36
N LEU A 352 -4.16 2.97 0.45
CA LEU A 352 -4.95 1.78 0.28
C LEU A 352 -5.96 1.93 -0.87
N PHE A 353 -6.07 0.90 -1.70
CA PHE A 353 -7.14 0.71 -2.67
C PHE A 353 -7.96 -0.52 -2.25
N ILE A 354 -9.27 -0.52 -2.49
CA ILE A 354 -10.11 -1.70 -2.26
C ILE A 354 -10.81 -2.10 -3.57
N ALA A 355 -10.68 -3.36 -3.95
CA ALA A 355 -11.31 -3.92 -5.14
C ALA A 355 -12.45 -4.85 -4.74
N HIS A 356 -13.68 -4.49 -5.14
CA HIS A 356 -14.79 -5.43 -5.12
C HIS A 356 -14.52 -6.58 -6.11
N SER A 357 -14.83 -7.80 -5.72
CA SER A 357 -14.51 -9.00 -6.49
C SER A 357 -15.43 -10.16 -6.11
N THR A 358 -15.77 -11.00 -7.08
CA THR A 358 -16.33 -12.34 -6.84
C THR A 358 -15.38 -13.37 -7.44
N SER A 359 -14.73 -14.19 -6.60
CA SER A 359 -13.65 -15.12 -7.01
C SER A 359 -14.19 -16.42 -7.62
N ALA A 360 -15.03 -16.32 -8.65
CA ALA A 360 -15.49 -17.42 -9.49
C ALA A 360 -14.98 -17.22 -10.92
N TYR A 361 -14.49 -18.26 -11.58
CA TYR A 361 -13.77 -18.16 -12.86
C TYR A 361 -14.33 -19.14 -13.91
N PRO A 362 -15.22 -18.71 -14.82
CA PRO A 362 -15.80 -17.37 -14.93
C PRO A 362 -16.94 -17.13 -13.92
N CYS A 363 -17.12 -15.88 -13.49
CA CYS A 363 -18.21 -15.47 -12.62
C CYS A 363 -19.47 -15.10 -13.44
N PRO A 364 -20.65 -15.66 -13.13
CA PRO A 364 -21.87 -15.29 -13.83
C PRO A 364 -22.39 -13.90 -13.41
N PRO A 365 -23.04 -13.13 -14.30
CA PRO A 365 -23.46 -11.75 -14.03
C PRO A 365 -24.29 -11.53 -12.75
N HIS A 366 -25.13 -12.50 -12.37
CA HIS A 366 -26.00 -12.39 -11.19
C HIS A 366 -25.24 -12.53 -9.86
N GLU A 367 -23.99 -13.01 -9.88
CA GLU A 367 -23.11 -13.13 -8.70
C GLU A 367 -22.09 -11.97 -8.60
N LEU A 368 -22.02 -11.08 -9.60
CA LEU A 368 -21.05 -9.98 -9.59
C LEU A 368 -21.36 -8.92 -8.54
N ASN A 369 -22.64 -8.71 -8.20
CA ASN A 369 -23.07 -7.76 -7.16
C ASN A 369 -22.39 -6.38 -7.23
N LEU A 370 -22.41 -5.70 -8.38
CA LEU A 370 -21.68 -4.43 -8.60
C LEU A 370 -22.07 -3.29 -7.64
N LYS A 371 -23.26 -3.33 -7.03
CA LYS A 371 -23.67 -2.38 -5.98
C LYS A 371 -22.75 -2.39 -4.76
N MET A 372 -21.98 -3.47 -4.57
CA MET A 372 -20.99 -3.56 -3.51
C MET A 372 -19.89 -2.49 -3.62
N ILE A 373 -19.61 -1.98 -4.83
CA ILE A 373 -18.69 -0.85 -5.04
C ILE A 373 -19.14 0.37 -4.23
N GLN A 374 -20.42 0.73 -4.33
CA GLN A 374 -21.00 1.85 -3.57
C GLN A 374 -21.09 1.56 -2.07
N THR A 375 -21.35 0.30 -1.68
CA THR A 375 -21.32 -0.11 -0.27
C THR A 375 -19.94 0.13 0.35
N LEU A 376 -18.87 -0.30 -0.34
CA LEU A 376 -17.49 -0.11 0.10
C LEU A 376 -17.11 1.36 0.12
N GLU A 377 -17.51 2.12 -0.90
CA GLU A 377 -17.26 3.56 -1.01
C GLU A 377 -17.89 4.34 0.14
N ASN A 378 -19.15 4.03 0.49
CA ASN A 378 -19.84 4.66 1.60
C ASN A 378 -19.25 4.26 2.96
N LYS A 379 -18.77 3.02 3.10
CA LYS A 379 -18.20 2.50 4.35
C LYS A 379 -16.78 3.01 4.60
N TYR A 380 -16.00 3.19 3.53
CA TYR A 380 -14.60 3.60 3.60
C TYR A 380 -14.37 4.89 2.78
N PRO A 381 -14.96 6.02 3.23
CA PRO A 381 -14.83 7.28 2.52
C PRO A 381 -13.36 7.70 2.41
N GLY A 382 -13.00 8.22 1.24
CA GLY A 382 -11.65 8.67 0.95
C GLY A 382 -10.68 7.58 0.48
N ILE A 383 -11.12 6.32 0.42
CA ILE A 383 -10.35 5.21 -0.17
C ILE A 383 -10.83 5.00 -1.61
N PRO A 384 -9.92 4.97 -2.61
CA PRO A 384 -10.29 4.57 -3.97
C PRO A 384 -10.85 3.14 -4.01
N ILE A 385 -12.08 3.00 -4.49
CA ILE A 385 -12.75 1.72 -4.69
C ILE A 385 -12.71 1.35 -6.17
N GLY A 386 -12.42 0.10 -6.47
CA GLY A 386 -12.37 -0.44 -7.83
C GLY A 386 -13.06 -1.79 -7.96
N TYR A 387 -12.87 -2.42 -9.11
CA TYR A 387 -13.50 -3.70 -9.45
C TYR A 387 -12.50 -4.68 -10.07
N SER A 388 -12.43 -5.89 -9.51
CA SER A 388 -11.67 -7.02 -10.04
C SER A 388 -12.65 -8.03 -10.64
N GLY A 389 -12.72 -8.06 -11.97
CA GLY A 389 -13.71 -8.85 -12.70
C GLY A 389 -13.19 -10.21 -13.17
N HIS A 390 -14.04 -11.23 -13.07
CA HIS A 390 -13.78 -12.61 -13.49
C HIS A 390 -14.88 -13.16 -14.41
N GLU A 391 -15.79 -12.31 -14.86
CA GLU A 391 -16.84 -12.68 -15.81
C GLU A 391 -16.30 -12.83 -17.23
N THR A 392 -17.07 -13.40 -18.16
CA THR A 392 -16.68 -13.46 -19.58
C THR A 392 -17.00 -12.16 -20.34
N GLY A 393 -18.11 -11.51 -20.01
CA GLY A 393 -18.60 -10.30 -20.69
C GLY A 393 -17.82 -9.03 -20.33
N LEU A 394 -17.93 -7.98 -21.14
CA LEU A 394 -17.26 -6.70 -20.90
C LEU A 394 -18.18 -5.64 -20.29
N ALA A 395 -19.47 -5.68 -20.63
CA ALA A 395 -20.44 -4.66 -20.26
C ALA A 395 -20.57 -4.44 -18.74
N THR A 396 -20.41 -5.50 -17.94
CA THR A 396 -20.45 -5.42 -16.48
C THR A 396 -19.24 -4.71 -15.88
N THR A 397 -18.05 -4.83 -16.49
CA THR A 397 -16.88 -4.06 -16.07
C THR A 397 -17.01 -2.59 -16.42
N VAL A 398 -17.58 -2.28 -17.60
CA VAL A 398 -17.94 -0.90 -17.95
C VAL A 398 -19.00 -0.35 -16.97
N GLY A 399 -19.99 -1.19 -16.63
CA GLY A 399 -21.00 -0.88 -15.62
C GLY A 399 -20.39 -0.63 -14.23
N ALA A 400 -19.31 -1.32 -13.86
CA ALA A 400 -18.62 -1.08 -12.59
C ALA A 400 -18.04 0.34 -12.52
N VAL A 401 -17.47 0.85 -13.63
CA VAL A 401 -16.99 2.24 -13.72
C VAL A 401 -18.14 3.23 -13.57
N ALA A 402 -19.25 3.00 -14.29
CA ALA A 402 -20.46 3.83 -14.14
C ALA A 402 -21.04 3.82 -12.72
N MET A 403 -20.77 2.77 -11.95
CA MET A 403 -21.18 2.63 -10.54
C MET A 403 -20.17 3.23 -9.54
N GLY A 404 -19.07 3.83 -10.02
CA GLY A 404 -18.09 4.55 -9.19
C GLY A 404 -16.71 3.87 -9.06
N ALA A 405 -16.43 2.79 -9.80
CA ALA A 405 -15.11 2.16 -9.76
C ALA A 405 -14.02 3.07 -10.35
N THR A 406 -13.03 3.41 -9.53
CA THR A 406 -11.87 4.26 -9.87
C THR A 406 -10.72 3.48 -10.51
N PHE A 407 -10.79 2.15 -10.49
CA PHE A 407 -9.88 1.27 -11.22
C PHE A 407 -10.59 -0.05 -11.53
N VAL A 408 -10.16 -0.72 -12.60
CA VAL A 408 -10.67 -2.03 -12.99
C VAL A 408 -9.54 -3.00 -13.32
N GLU A 409 -9.73 -4.26 -12.99
CA GLU A 409 -8.80 -5.35 -13.27
C GLU A 409 -9.52 -6.48 -13.97
N ARG A 410 -8.95 -6.98 -15.07
CA ARG A 410 -9.42 -8.17 -15.80
C ARG A 410 -8.24 -9.04 -16.19
N HIS A 411 -8.38 -10.35 -16.03
CA HIS A 411 -7.40 -11.30 -16.57
C HIS A 411 -7.23 -11.09 -18.07
N PHE A 412 -6.00 -11.18 -18.56
CA PHE A 412 -5.63 -10.86 -19.93
C PHE A 412 -4.83 -12.00 -20.56
N THR A 413 -5.17 -12.35 -21.80
CA THR A 413 -4.53 -13.44 -22.52
C THR A 413 -4.39 -13.13 -24.01
N LEU A 414 -3.51 -13.84 -24.71
CA LEU A 414 -3.42 -13.78 -26.17
C LEU A 414 -4.54 -14.59 -26.82
N ASP A 415 -4.92 -15.72 -26.21
CA ASP A 415 -5.92 -16.66 -26.71
C ASP A 415 -6.52 -17.45 -25.53
N ARG A 416 -7.85 -17.49 -25.44
CA ARG A 416 -8.61 -18.23 -24.42
C ARG A 416 -8.46 -19.75 -24.53
N ALA A 417 -8.06 -20.27 -25.68
CA ALA A 417 -7.83 -21.69 -25.92
C ALA A 417 -6.42 -22.15 -25.48
N MET A 418 -5.53 -21.24 -25.12
CA MET A 418 -4.23 -21.60 -24.56
C MET A 418 -4.39 -22.36 -23.24
N TRP A 419 -3.41 -23.23 -22.96
CA TRP A 419 -3.42 -24.05 -21.76
C TRP A 419 -3.21 -23.20 -20.49
N GLY A 420 -4.04 -23.45 -19.47
CA GLY A 420 -3.96 -22.84 -18.15
C GLY A 420 -5.35 -22.51 -17.59
N SER A 421 -5.48 -22.37 -16.26
CA SER A 421 -6.78 -22.21 -15.58
C SER A 421 -7.47 -20.88 -15.87
N ASP A 422 -6.68 -19.83 -16.08
CA ASP A 422 -7.21 -18.46 -16.09
C ASP A 422 -7.57 -17.98 -17.50
N HIS A 423 -7.07 -18.68 -18.53
CA HIS A 423 -7.28 -18.35 -19.95
C HIS A 423 -8.77 -18.24 -20.31
N ALA A 424 -9.61 -19.16 -19.85
CA ALA A 424 -11.04 -19.19 -20.18
C ALA A 424 -11.82 -17.95 -19.66
N ALA A 425 -11.42 -17.40 -18.51
CA ALA A 425 -12.01 -16.20 -17.93
C ALA A 425 -11.33 -14.89 -18.39
N SER A 426 -10.19 -15.01 -19.10
CA SER A 426 -9.38 -13.87 -19.53
C SER A 426 -10.02 -13.12 -20.71
N VAL A 427 -9.62 -11.87 -20.88
CA VAL A 427 -9.96 -11.02 -22.01
C VAL A 427 -8.85 -11.10 -23.05
N GLU A 428 -9.20 -11.25 -24.32
CA GLU A 428 -8.26 -11.25 -25.45
C GLU A 428 -7.96 -9.82 -25.93
N PRO A 429 -6.92 -9.59 -26.77
CA PRO A 429 -6.47 -8.23 -27.13
C PRO A 429 -7.57 -7.30 -27.66
N GLN A 430 -8.39 -7.79 -28.59
CA GLN A 430 -9.51 -7.00 -29.12
C GLN A 430 -10.59 -6.70 -28.06
N GLY A 431 -10.76 -7.62 -27.10
CA GLY A 431 -11.66 -7.42 -25.97
C GLY A 431 -11.16 -6.33 -25.03
N LEU A 432 -9.85 -6.29 -24.77
CA LEU A 432 -9.24 -5.27 -23.92
C LEU A 432 -9.29 -3.90 -24.59
N GLN A 433 -9.01 -3.82 -25.90
CA GLN A 433 -9.17 -2.59 -26.68
C GLN A 433 -10.60 -2.03 -26.61
N ARG A 434 -11.61 -2.91 -26.78
CA ARG A 434 -13.02 -2.52 -26.65
C ARG A 434 -13.34 -2.05 -25.22
N LEU A 435 -12.85 -2.78 -24.21
CA LEU A 435 -13.07 -2.44 -22.82
C LEU A 435 -12.51 -1.07 -22.46
N VAL A 436 -11.25 -0.78 -22.86
CA VAL A 436 -10.62 0.53 -22.63
C VAL A 436 -11.39 1.65 -23.32
N ARG A 437 -11.75 1.46 -24.60
CA ARG A 437 -12.58 2.43 -25.33
C ARG A 437 -13.91 2.69 -24.62
N ASP A 438 -14.65 1.63 -24.30
CA ASP A 438 -16.00 1.74 -23.74
C ASP A 438 -15.97 2.38 -22.34
N ILE A 439 -14.94 2.12 -21.53
CA ILE A 439 -14.72 2.82 -20.26
C ILE A 439 -14.52 4.31 -20.49
N ARG A 440 -13.64 4.71 -21.41
CA ARG A 440 -13.36 6.14 -21.70
C ARG A 440 -14.58 6.86 -22.28
N ASP A 441 -15.38 6.17 -23.10
CA ASP A 441 -16.64 6.68 -23.62
C ASP A 441 -17.66 6.92 -22.49
N VAL A 442 -17.78 5.98 -21.54
CA VAL A 442 -18.68 6.11 -20.39
C VAL A 442 -18.24 7.23 -19.45
N GLU A 443 -16.94 7.38 -19.19
CA GLU A 443 -16.43 8.48 -18.37
C GLU A 443 -16.73 9.84 -18.99
N THR A 444 -16.57 9.96 -20.31
CA THR A 444 -16.92 11.17 -21.06
C THR A 444 -18.43 11.43 -21.01
N ALA A 445 -19.23 10.39 -21.20
CA ALA A 445 -20.69 10.48 -21.24
C ALA A 445 -21.33 10.74 -19.87
N ALA A 446 -20.65 10.38 -18.77
CA ALA A 446 -21.14 10.60 -17.41
C ALA A 446 -21.39 12.09 -17.11
N GLY A 447 -20.56 12.97 -17.67
CA GLY A 447 -20.71 14.42 -17.51
C GLY A 447 -20.59 14.88 -16.05
N ASP A 448 -21.22 16.01 -15.74
CA ASP A 448 -21.17 16.67 -14.41
C ASP A 448 -22.51 16.63 -13.66
N GLY A 449 -23.54 15.98 -14.22
CA GLY A 449 -24.87 15.87 -13.63
C GLY A 449 -25.74 17.13 -13.75
N GLU A 450 -25.26 18.22 -14.36
CA GLU A 450 -26.06 19.43 -14.57
C GLU A 450 -26.90 19.34 -15.86
N LYS A 451 -28.23 19.47 -15.74
CA LYS A 451 -29.12 19.45 -16.90
C LYS A 451 -28.95 20.73 -17.72
N ARG A 452 -28.43 20.58 -18.93
CA ARG A 452 -28.31 21.66 -19.92
C ARG A 452 -29.15 21.38 -21.16
N VAL A 453 -29.46 22.45 -21.89
CA VAL A 453 -29.97 22.39 -23.26
C VAL A 453 -28.77 22.64 -24.17
N TYR A 454 -28.41 21.66 -24.97
CA TYR A 454 -27.30 21.82 -25.90
C TYR A 454 -27.72 22.63 -27.13
N GLU A 455 -26.75 23.28 -27.78
CA GLU A 455 -27.00 24.05 -29.01
C GLU A 455 -27.70 23.20 -30.09
N SER A 456 -27.30 21.92 -30.20
CA SER A 456 -27.91 20.92 -31.08
C SER A 456 -29.38 20.61 -30.76
N GLU A 457 -29.84 20.88 -29.54
CA GLU A 457 -31.22 20.69 -29.10
C GLU A 457 -32.10 21.92 -29.38
N LEU A 458 -31.54 23.10 -29.65
CA LEU A 458 -32.32 24.34 -29.80
C LEU A 458 -33.28 24.29 -31.00
N ALA A 459 -32.84 23.75 -32.14
CA ALA A 459 -33.70 23.64 -33.31
C ALA A 459 -34.83 22.60 -33.12
N PRO A 460 -34.56 21.36 -32.64
CA PRO A 460 -35.63 20.44 -32.24
C PRO A 460 -36.57 21.03 -31.19
N MET A 461 -36.05 21.76 -30.20
CA MET A 461 -36.85 22.39 -29.15
C MET A 461 -37.85 23.39 -29.73
N LYS A 462 -37.40 24.30 -30.60
CA LYS A 462 -38.26 25.28 -31.28
C LYS A 462 -39.30 24.63 -32.19
N ARG A 463 -38.95 23.50 -32.82
CA ARG A 463 -39.85 22.78 -33.74
C ARG A 463 -40.90 21.94 -33.02
N LEU A 464 -40.55 21.31 -31.90
CA LEU A 464 -41.35 20.24 -31.30
C LEU A 464 -42.05 20.65 -30.00
N ARG A 465 -41.57 21.66 -29.27
CA ARG A 465 -42.21 22.10 -28.03
C ARG A 465 -43.35 23.09 -28.33
N VAL A 466 -44.48 22.88 -27.66
CA VAL A 466 -45.63 23.79 -27.73
C VAL A 466 -45.31 25.13 -27.06
N ASN A 467 -44.61 25.08 -25.91
CA ASN A 467 -44.15 26.26 -25.17
C ASN A 467 -42.65 26.11 -24.85
N ILE A 468 -41.90 27.20 -25.00
CA ILE A 468 -40.47 27.30 -24.65
C ILE A 468 -40.25 28.45 -23.68
N SER A 469 -39.29 28.32 -22.76
CA SER A 469 -38.91 29.39 -21.84
C SER A 469 -38.44 30.63 -22.60
N ASP A 470 -38.68 31.82 -22.06
CA ASP A 470 -38.42 33.09 -22.74
C ASP A 470 -36.96 33.25 -23.19
N GLU A 471 -36.02 32.76 -22.39
CA GLU A 471 -34.57 32.74 -22.71
C GLU A 471 -34.21 31.99 -24.01
N TYR A 472 -35.07 31.08 -24.49
CA TYR A 472 -34.87 30.34 -25.74
C TYR A 472 -35.74 30.86 -26.90
N LYS A 473 -36.61 31.86 -26.67
CA LYS A 473 -37.49 32.43 -27.71
C LYS A 473 -36.70 33.30 -28.69
N GLU A 474 -35.73 34.06 -28.21
CA GLU A 474 -34.92 34.93 -29.05
C GLU A 474 -33.80 34.14 -29.77
N LYS A 475 -33.36 34.62 -30.94
CA LYS A 475 -32.15 34.10 -31.58
C LYS A 475 -30.95 34.72 -30.87
N PRO A 476 -29.88 33.97 -30.53
CA PRO A 476 -28.62 34.61 -30.19
C PRO A 476 -28.20 35.47 -31.38
N SER A 477 -28.03 36.77 -31.16
CA SER A 477 -27.48 37.68 -32.15
C SER A 477 -26.08 37.19 -32.49
N VAL A 478 -25.91 36.75 -33.74
CA VAL A 478 -24.59 36.43 -34.29
C VAL A 478 -23.77 37.72 -34.22
N LYS A 479 -22.84 37.81 -33.27
CA LYS A 479 -21.76 38.79 -33.35
C LYS A 479 -20.87 38.34 -34.51
N LEU A 480 -21.01 39.04 -35.64
CA LEU A 480 -20.10 38.98 -36.79
C LEU A 480 -18.68 39.39 -36.40
#